data_AF-A0A1Y0UWP7-F1
#
_entry.id   AF-A0A1Y0UWP7-F1
#
_cell.length_a   1.000
_cell.length_b   1.000
_cell.length_c   1.000
_cell.angle_alpha   90.00
_cell.angle_beta   90.00
_cell.angle_gamma   90.00
#
_symmetry.space_group_name_H-M   'P 1'
#
loop_
_entity.id
_entity.type
_entity.pdbx_description
1 polymer ?
#
loop_
_entity_poly.entity_id
_entity_poly.type
_entity_poly.pdbx_seq_one_letter_code
_entity_poly.pdbx_strand_id
1 'polypeptide(L)'
;MLKHVDPTDEYIERRFTKEKRPIVSFFTSKEEAERAIHKVLRENASKIDTWLKNAANGSSLYVEGYSSGKGAVVIENANRQRKAARRIQVTIVKKEYNGMIYYVQTVKLYQ
;
A
#
# COMPACT_ATOMS: atom_id res chain seq x y z
N MET A 1 -2.23 7.43 4.81
CA MET A 1 -1.50 7.48 3.53
C MET A 1 -0.17 8.25 3.58
N LEU A 2 -0.04 9.35 4.33
CA LEU A 2 1.19 10.18 4.40
C LEU A 2 2.51 9.48 4.79
N LYS A 3 2.47 8.28 5.39
CA LYS A 3 3.68 7.56 5.82
C LYS A 3 4.39 6.78 4.70
N HIS A 4 3.73 6.62 3.55
CA HIS A 4 4.18 5.78 2.43
C HIS A 4 4.21 6.55 1.10
N VAL A 5 4.18 7.89 1.15
CA VAL A 5 4.21 8.75 -0.03
C VAL A 5 5.26 9.81 0.22
N ASP A 6 6.25 9.86 -0.67
CA ASP A 6 7.37 10.81 -0.69
C ASP A 6 8.00 11.09 0.70
N PRO A 7 8.49 10.05 1.40
CA PRO A 7 9.12 10.25 2.69
C PRO A 7 10.52 10.87 2.53
N THR A 8 10.85 11.81 3.41
CA THR A 8 12.20 12.35 3.57
C THR A 8 13.21 11.26 3.95
N ASP A 9 14.48 11.41 3.57
CA ASP A 9 15.54 10.45 3.91
C ASP A 9 15.70 10.27 5.43
N GLU A 10 15.54 11.31 6.24
CA GLU A 10 15.58 11.24 7.70
C GLU A 10 14.45 10.36 8.26
N TYR A 11 13.27 10.42 7.64
CA TYR A 11 12.15 9.56 7.99
C TYR A 11 12.47 8.10 7.68
N ILE A 12 13.02 7.82 6.50
CA ILE A 12 13.44 6.47 6.09
C ILE A 12 14.48 5.93 7.09
N GLU A 13 15.51 6.71 7.40
CA GLU A 13 16.55 6.29 8.34
C GLU A 13 16.01 6.05 9.76
N ARG A 14 15.07 6.87 10.22
CA ARG A 14 14.39 6.66 11.52
C ARG A 14 13.64 5.32 11.55
N ARG A 15 12.99 4.94 10.45
CA ARG A 15 12.26 3.65 10.35
C ARG A 15 13.20 2.47 10.54
N PHE A 16 14.42 2.58 10.02
CA PHE A 16 15.42 1.53 10.14
C PHE A 16 16.12 1.52 11.49
N THR A 17 16.51 2.68 12.01
CA THR A 17 17.34 2.78 13.23
C THR A 17 16.53 2.73 14.52
N LYS A 18 15.49 3.57 14.64
CA LYS A 18 14.68 3.66 15.86
C LYS A 18 13.57 2.63 15.90
N GLU A 19 12.85 2.46 14.79
CA GLU A 19 11.74 1.51 14.71
C GLU A 19 12.16 0.09 14.31
N LYS A 20 13.45 -0.11 14.00
CA LYS A 20 14.04 -1.43 13.65
C LYS A 20 13.25 -2.17 12.57
N ARG A 21 12.69 -1.44 11.59
CA ARG A 21 11.94 -2.06 10.48
C ARG A 21 12.93 -2.72 9.53
N PRO A 22 12.75 -4.02 9.18
CA PRO A 22 13.66 -4.69 8.24
C PRO A 22 13.49 -4.20 6.81
N ILE A 23 12.33 -3.65 6.47
CA ILE A 23 11.97 -3.17 5.13
C ILE A 23 11.19 -1.86 5.27
N VAL A 24 11.49 -0.89 4.41
CA VAL A 24 10.73 0.35 4.25
C VAL A 24 10.30 0.44 2.79
N SER A 25 9.03 0.74 2.56
CA SER A 25 8.52 0.90 1.20
C SER A 25 7.53 2.05 1.09
N PHE A 26 7.57 2.73 -0.04
CA PHE A 26 6.87 3.99 -0.29
C PHE A 26 6.69 4.24 -1.79
N PHE A 27 5.73 5.10 -2.12
CA PHE A 27 5.57 5.70 -3.43
C PHE A 27 6.35 7.01 -3.50
N THR A 28 6.87 7.36 -4.67
CA THR A 28 7.63 8.60 -4.89
C THR A 28 6.74 9.83 -5.04
N SER A 29 5.44 9.66 -5.26
CA SER A 29 4.48 10.76 -5.31
C SER A 29 3.07 10.30 -4.95
N LYS A 30 2.19 11.27 -4.64
CA LYS A 30 0.78 10.99 -4.35
C LYS A 30 0.06 10.43 -5.57
N GLU A 31 0.34 10.98 -6.74
CA GLU A 31 -0.27 10.60 -8.02
C GLU A 31 0.09 9.15 -8.39
N GLU A 32 1.34 8.74 -8.15
CA GLU A 32 1.77 7.34 -8.34
C GLU A 32 1.04 6.39 -7.37
N ALA A 33 0.92 6.79 -6.10
CA ALA A 33 0.19 6.01 -5.11
C ALA A 33 -1.28 5.83 -5.48
N GLU A 34 -1.98 6.93 -5.80
CA GLU A 34 -3.40 6.91 -6.16
C GLU A 34 -3.65 6.09 -7.42
N ARG A 35 -2.84 6.25 -8.47
CA ARG A 35 -2.94 5.47 -9.70
C ARG A 35 -2.72 3.98 -9.46
N ALA A 36 -1.67 3.62 -8.70
CA ALA A 36 -1.37 2.23 -8.40
C ALA A 36 -2.47 1.56 -7.57
N ILE A 37 -2.95 2.24 -6.52
CA ILE A 37 -4.04 1.74 -5.66
C ILE A 37 -5.32 1.58 -6.48
N HIS A 38 -5.70 2.59 -7.27
CA HIS A 38 -6.91 2.54 -8.10
C HIS A 38 -6.84 1.34 -9.06
N LYS A 39 -5.70 1.14 -9.73
CA LYS A 39 -5.50 -0.01 -10.63
C LYS A 39 -5.76 -1.34 -9.92
N VAL A 40 -5.16 -1.56 -8.73
CA VAL A 40 -5.36 -2.80 -7.96
C VAL A 40 -6.81 -3.01 -7.58
N LEU A 41 -7.49 -1.96 -7.11
CA LEU A 41 -8.91 -2.04 -6.74
C LEU A 41 -9.78 -2.40 -7.96
N ARG A 42 -9.50 -1.79 -9.12
CA ARG A 42 -10.22 -2.07 -10.37
C ARG A 42 -10.00 -3.50 -10.85
N GLU A 43 -8.77 -3.99 -10.83
CA GLU A 43 -8.44 -5.37 -11.23
C GLU A 43 -9.06 -6.41 -10.29
N ASN A 44 -9.28 -6.07 -9.02
CA ASN A 44 -9.87 -6.94 -8.02
C ASN A 44 -11.36 -6.66 -7.75
N ALA A 45 -12.04 -5.85 -8.57
CA ALA A 45 -13.39 -5.36 -8.29
C ALA A 45 -14.38 -6.48 -7.99
N SER A 46 -14.43 -7.52 -8.82
CA SER A 46 -15.33 -8.68 -8.63
C SER A 46 -15.11 -9.40 -7.27
N LYS A 47 -13.85 -9.54 -6.85
CA LYS A 47 -13.49 -10.12 -5.55
C LYS A 47 -13.95 -9.23 -4.39
N ILE A 48 -13.76 -7.92 -4.54
CA ILE A 48 -14.18 -6.92 -3.55
C ILE A 48 -15.70 -6.92 -3.42
N ASP A 49 -16.44 -6.93 -4.53
CA ASP A 49 -17.92 -6.94 -4.52
C ASP A 49 -18.48 -8.19 -3.85
N THR A 50 -17.89 -9.36 -4.16
CA THR A 50 -18.27 -10.63 -3.53
C THR A 50 -18.01 -10.61 -2.02
N TRP A 51 -16.86 -10.06 -1.62
CA TRP A 51 -16.53 -9.91 -0.21
C TRP A 51 -17.47 -8.92 0.50
N LEU A 52 -17.76 -7.76 -0.11
CA LEU A 52 -18.65 -6.74 0.46
C LEU A 52 -20.04 -7.26 0.76
N LYS A 53 -20.58 -8.18 -0.04
CA LYS A 53 -21.90 -8.80 0.20
C LYS A 53 -21.95 -9.62 1.48
N ASN A 54 -20.84 -10.29 1.83
CA ASN A 54 -20.82 -11.32 2.88
C ASN A 54 -20.07 -10.89 4.15
N ALA A 55 -19.18 -9.90 4.05
CA ALA A 55 -18.28 -9.56 5.13
C ALA A 55 -18.96 -8.74 6.23
N ALA A 56 -18.59 -8.98 7.48
CA ALA A 56 -19.06 -8.18 8.62
C ALA A 56 -18.47 -6.76 8.59
N ASN A 57 -19.15 -5.79 9.20
CA ASN A 57 -18.61 -4.45 9.40
C ASN A 57 -17.33 -4.50 10.25
N GLY A 58 -16.32 -3.72 9.88
CA GLY A 58 -14.99 -3.73 10.48
C GLY A 58 -14.04 -4.82 9.97
N SER A 59 -14.51 -5.74 9.12
CA SER A 59 -13.65 -6.76 8.53
C SER A 59 -12.69 -6.17 7.49
N SER A 60 -11.55 -6.84 7.29
CA SER A 60 -10.51 -6.43 6.33
C SER A 60 -10.36 -7.44 5.20
N LEU A 61 -10.02 -6.95 4.01
CA LEU A 61 -9.61 -7.75 2.86
C LEU A 61 -8.26 -7.26 2.34
N TYR A 62 -7.40 -8.20 1.96
CA TYR A 62 -6.18 -7.92 1.22
C TYR A 62 -6.39 -8.25 -0.26
N VAL A 63 -6.10 -7.27 -1.11
CA VAL A 63 -6.05 -7.44 -2.56
C VAL A 63 -4.66 -7.12 -3.06
N GLU A 64 -4.21 -7.88 -4.05
CA GLU A 64 -2.86 -7.76 -4.59
C GLU A 64 -2.92 -7.41 -6.07
N GLY A 65 -1.86 -6.77 -6.54
CA GLY A 65 -1.65 -6.51 -7.96
C GLY A 65 -0.19 -6.22 -8.27
N TYR A 66 0.06 -5.93 -9.54
CA TYR A 66 1.39 -5.65 -10.06
C TYR A 66 1.58 -4.15 -10.28
N SER A 67 2.66 -3.60 -9.73
CA SER A 67 3.13 -2.24 -10.01
C SER A 67 4.14 -2.26 -11.15
N SER A 68 4.13 -1.21 -11.98
CA SER A 68 5.02 -1.09 -13.15
C SER A 68 6.50 -0.86 -12.80
N GLY A 69 6.89 -0.95 -11.53
CA GLY A 69 8.23 -0.64 -11.04
C GLY A 69 8.55 0.86 -10.95
N LYS A 70 7.85 1.71 -11.73
CA LYS A 70 8.02 3.16 -11.66
C LYS A 70 7.20 3.73 -10.50
N GLY A 71 7.80 4.66 -9.76
CA GLY A 71 7.14 5.42 -8.70
C GLY A 71 6.88 4.67 -7.38
N ALA A 72 7.36 3.44 -7.24
CA ALA A 72 7.22 2.63 -6.03
C ALA A 72 8.57 2.01 -5.66
N VAL A 73 9.01 2.24 -4.41
CA VAL A 73 10.35 1.90 -3.93
C VAL A 73 10.26 0.98 -2.72
N VAL A 74 11.14 -0.02 -2.68
CA VAL A 74 11.42 -0.87 -1.53
C VAL A 74 12.89 -0.72 -1.16
N ILE A 75 13.15 -0.55 0.14
CA ILE A 75 14.51 -0.49 0.71
C ILE A 75 14.60 -1.57 1.78
N GLU A 76 15.57 -2.47 1.63
CA GLU A 76 15.88 -3.50 2.61
C GLU A 76 16.95 -3.00 3.58
N ASN A 77 16.79 -3.29 4.87
CA ASN A 77 17.73 -2.85 5.90
C ASN A 77 19.13 -3.46 5.72
N ALA A 78 19.21 -4.67 5.17
CA ALA A 78 20.44 -5.43 5.05
C ALA A 78 21.44 -4.81 4.06
N ASN A 79 20.96 -4.22 2.96
CA ASN A 79 21.80 -3.71 1.87
C ASN A 79 21.57 -2.22 1.59
N ARG A 80 20.55 -1.59 2.21
CA ARG A 80 20.14 -0.19 1.98
C ARG A 80 19.87 0.15 0.50
N GLN A 81 19.69 -0.86 -0.35
CA GLN A 81 19.49 -0.66 -1.78
C GLN A 81 18.05 -0.25 -2.06
N ARG A 82 17.88 0.83 -2.83
CA ARG A 82 16.58 1.25 -3.37
C ARG A 82 16.26 0.38 -4.57
N LYS A 83 15.20 -0.42 -4.47
CA LYS A 83 14.71 -1.29 -5.54
C LYS A 83 13.31 -0.86 -5.95
N ALA A 84 13.00 -1.04 -7.23
CA ALA A 84 11.65 -0.84 -7.73
C ALA A 84 10.71 -1.91 -7.16
N ALA A 85 9.57 -1.48 -6.59
CA ALA A 85 8.52 -2.39 -6.16
C ALA A 85 7.77 -2.94 -7.39
N ARG A 86 7.56 -4.25 -7.46
CA ARG A 86 6.80 -4.90 -8.55
C ARG A 86 5.45 -5.43 -8.10
N ARG A 87 5.24 -5.56 -6.79
CA ARG A 87 3.98 -6.03 -6.21
C ARG A 87 3.48 -5.03 -5.19
N ILE A 88 2.16 -4.90 -5.17
CA ILE A 88 1.42 -4.05 -4.25
C ILE A 88 0.34 -4.88 -3.59
N GLN A 89 0.22 -4.75 -2.28
CA GLN A 89 -0.89 -5.26 -1.49
C GLN A 89 -1.64 -4.09 -0.88
N VAL A 90 -2.93 -4.01 -1.13
CA VAL A 90 -3.83 -3.00 -0.57
C VAL A 90 -4.72 -3.68 0.46
N THR A 91 -4.74 -3.14 1.68
CA THR A 91 -5.69 -3.54 2.71
C THR A 91 -6.88 -2.60 2.69
N ILE A 92 -8.06 -3.15 2.46
CA ILE A 92 -9.33 -2.42 2.59
C ILE A 92 -10.11 -2.89 3.82
N VAL A 93 -10.90 -2.00 4.41
CA VAL A 93 -11.75 -2.29 5.56
C VAL A 93 -13.19 -1.95 5.21
N LYS A 94 -14.12 -2.90 5.44
CA LYS A 94 -15.56 -2.68 5.23
C LYS A 94 -16.07 -1.90 6.41
N LYS A 95 -16.16 -0.59 6.25
CA LYS A 95 -16.72 0.34 7.23
C LYS A 95 -17.08 1.60 6.50
N GLU A 96 -18.26 2.12 6.79
CA GLU A 96 -18.69 3.37 6.20
C GLU A 96 -17.75 4.52 6.62
N TYR A 97 -17.22 5.22 5.62
CA TYR A 97 -16.36 6.36 5.82
C TYR A 97 -16.53 7.32 4.63
N ASN A 98 -16.91 8.57 4.91
CA ASN A 98 -17.17 9.60 3.88
C ASN A 98 -18.12 9.13 2.75
N GLY A 99 -19.18 8.39 3.09
CA GLY A 99 -20.15 7.88 2.12
C GLY A 99 -19.67 6.67 1.29
N MET A 100 -18.46 6.16 1.53
CA MET A 100 -17.97 4.92 0.94
C MET A 100 -18.20 3.73 1.88
N ILE A 101 -18.65 2.60 1.34
CA ILE A 101 -18.92 1.35 2.08
C ILE A 101 -17.66 0.62 2.56
N TYR A 102 -16.50 1.00 2.04
CA TYR A 102 -15.18 0.56 2.51
C TYR A 102 -14.15 1.67 2.26
N TYR A 103 -13.03 1.62 2.96
CA TYR A 103 -11.90 2.51 2.73
C TYR A 103 -10.58 1.74 2.65
N VAL A 104 -9.59 2.33 1.98
CA VAL A 104 -8.21 1.82 1.95
C VAL A 104 -7.53 2.16 3.28
N GLN A 105 -7.21 1.14 4.07
CA GLN A 105 -6.56 1.31 5.37
C GLN A 105 -5.05 1.52 5.23
N THR A 106 -4.39 0.66 4.45
CA THR A 106 -2.93 0.72 4.26
C THR A 106 -2.51 0.01 2.98
N VAL A 107 -1.27 0.26 2.58
CA VAL A 107 -0.64 -0.34 1.41
C VAL A 107 0.73 -0.86 1.79
N LYS A 108 1.09 -2.02 1.25
CA LYS A 108 2.42 -2.59 1.33
C LYS A 108 2.96 -2.82 -0.08
N LEU A 109 4.21 -2.44 -0.28
CA LEU A 109 4.93 -2.62 -1.54
C LEU A 109 6.03 -3.66 -1.34
N TYR A 110 6.19 -4.53 -2.34
CA TYR A 110 7.14 -5.63 -2.36
C TYR A 110 7.90 -5.65 -3.70
N GLN A 111 9.09 -6.25 -3.68
CA GLN A 111 9.87 -6.53 -4.89
C GLN A 111 9.22 -7.62 -5.73
#